data_AF-A0A7V5N9T5-F1
#
_entry.id   AF-A0A7V5N9T5-F1
#
_cell.length_a   1.000
_cell.length_b   1.000
_cell.length_c   1.000
_cell.angle_alpha   90.00
_cell.angle_beta   90.00
_cell.angle_gamma   90.00
#
_symmetry.space_group_name_H-M   'P 1'
#
loop_
_entity.id
_entity.type
_entity.pdbx_description
1 polymer ?
#
loop_
_entity_poly.entity_id
_entity_poly.type
_entity_poly.pdbx_seq_one_letter_code
_entity_poly.pdbx_strand_id
1 'polypeptide(L)'
;MRPRLKYFIQCDEVRNEQGKFSAIGIFDTIYSLFFPASHPRFFLLLGFTGAEGNYKVDIYITSPDGKQIAELKGEVRIQNESHVTNAVFCFEKFPLVIPGRYTITIFLEGDFLAEYPFFARPPFDAQNRTPEEIAELMKRPDIVKSATAEVSCPKCGTQYRFQYNLDPRAPVAPGSLALPPGEFFACAACGTHIPLTQLRENLSRIVGVPQSWLQGPPGH
;
A
#
# COMPACT_ATOMS: atom_id res chain seq x y z
N MET A 1 -20.40 -32.58 2.57
CA MET A 1 -18.98 -32.25 2.33
C MET A 1 -18.79 -30.76 2.60
N ARG A 2 -17.88 -30.33 3.51
CA ARG A 2 -17.69 -28.90 3.79
C ARG A 2 -17.22 -28.16 2.51
N PRO A 3 -17.71 -26.94 2.23
CA PRO A 3 -17.21 -26.17 1.10
C PRO A 3 -15.70 -25.95 1.16
N ARG A 4 -15.08 -25.88 -0.01
CA ARG A 4 -13.66 -25.64 -0.18
C ARG A 4 -13.44 -24.54 -1.21
N LEU A 5 -12.31 -23.85 -1.08
CA LEU A 5 -11.88 -22.87 -2.05
C LEU A 5 -11.25 -23.59 -3.25
N LYS A 6 -11.77 -23.32 -4.44
CA LYS A 6 -11.24 -23.79 -5.72
C LYS A 6 -10.20 -22.83 -6.30
N TYR A 7 -10.44 -21.53 -6.18
CA TYR A 7 -9.48 -20.49 -6.54
C TYR A 7 -9.68 -19.23 -5.71
N PHE A 8 -8.59 -18.47 -5.63
CA PHE A 8 -8.47 -17.16 -5.03
C PHE A 8 -7.78 -16.25 -6.04
N ILE A 9 -8.41 -15.13 -6.40
CA ILE A 9 -7.82 -14.15 -7.31
C ILE A 9 -7.99 -12.77 -6.69
N GLN A 10 -6.87 -12.05 -6.55
CA GLN A 10 -6.85 -10.64 -6.18
C GLN A 10 -6.54 -9.78 -7.40
N CYS A 11 -7.29 -8.70 -7.60
CA CYS A 11 -7.21 -7.89 -8.82
C CYS A 11 -7.81 -6.49 -8.66
N ASP A 12 -7.57 -5.61 -9.63
CA ASP A 12 -8.07 -4.23 -9.65
C ASP A 12 -9.56 -4.13 -10.00
N GLU A 13 -10.10 -5.08 -10.76
CA GLU A 13 -11.50 -5.09 -11.19
C GLU A 13 -12.00 -6.51 -11.49
N VAL A 14 -13.26 -6.78 -11.11
CA VAL A 14 -13.99 -7.99 -11.51
C VAL A 14 -15.21 -7.60 -12.35
N ARG A 15 -15.35 -8.23 -13.52
CA ARG A 15 -16.53 -8.12 -14.38
C ARG A 15 -17.31 -9.42 -14.40
N ASN A 16 -18.63 -9.32 -14.50
CA ASN A 16 -19.53 -10.46 -14.66
C ASN A 16 -20.38 -10.27 -15.92
N GLU A 17 -20.13 -11.09 -16.93
CA GLU A 17 -20.87 -11.13 -18.18
C GLU A 17 -21.69 -12.42 -18.22
N GLN A 18 -22.95 -12.34 -17.82
CA GLN A 18 -23.90 -13.46 -17.83
C GLN A 18 -23.38 -14.73 -17.10
N GLY A 19 -22.74 -14.54 -15.94
CA GLY A 19 -22.21 -15.63 -15.11
C GLY A 19 -20.76 -16.01 -15.43
N LYS A 20 -20.15 -15.40 -16.45
CA LYS A 20 -18.72 -15.53 -16.75
C LYS A 20 -17.97 -14.38 -16.09
N PHE A 21 -17.07 -14.73 -15.18
CA PHE A 21 -16.28 -13.75 -14.43
C PHE A 21 -14.94 -13.50 -15.12
N SER A 22 -14.58 -12.23 -15.23
CA SER A 22 -13.27 -11.78 -15.70
C SER A 22 -12.59 -11.02 -14.57
N ALA A 23 -11.33 -11.36 -14.28
CA ALA A 23 -10.47 -10.61 -13.35
C ALA A 23 -9.48 -9.77 -14.17
N ILE A 24 -9.46 -8.47 -13.93
CA ILE A 24 -8.64 -7.50 -14.66
C ILE A 24 -7.62 -6.90 -13.69
N GLY A 25 -6.35 -6.86 -14.11
CA GLY A 25 -5.27 -6.38 -13.25
C GLY A 25 -5.00 -7.33 -12.09
N ILE A 26 -4.79 -8.63 -12.36
CA ILE A 26 -4.39 -9.60 -11.33
C ILE A 26 -2.99 -9.23 -10.83
N PHE A 27 -2.82 -9.12 -9.52
CA PHE A 27 -1.55 -8.72 -8.91
C PHE A 27 -1.17 -9.61 -7.73
N ASP A 28 0.12 -9.68 -7.40
CA ASP A 28 0.63 -10.14 -6.10
C ASP A 28 1.28 -9.00 -5.30
N THR A 29 1.54 -7.88 -5.96
CA THR A 29 2.27 -6.72 -5.46
C THR A 29 1.61 -5.43 -5.94
N ILE A 30 1.33 -4.51 -5.01
CA ILE A 30 0.87 -3.15 -5.30
C ILE A 30 2.05 -2.21 -5.11
N TYR A 31 2.33 -1.39 -6.13
CA TYR A 31 3.41 -0.42 -6.08
C TYR A 31 2.90 0.98 -5.71
N SER A 32 3.59 1.66 -4.80
CA SER A 32 3.32 3.06 -4.47
C SER A 32 4.61 3.84 -4.22
N LEU A 33 4.71 5.05 -4.77
CA LEU A 33 5.85 5.94 -4.51
C LEU A 33 5.90 6.43 -3.06
N PHE A 34 4.73 6.59 -2.43
CA PHE A 34 4.59 7.15 -1.10
C PHE A 34 3.74 6.24 -0.21
N PHE A 35 4.08 6.16 1.07
CA PHE A 35 3.27 5.50 2.09
C PHE A 35 2.99 6.47 3.26
N PRO A 36 1.81 6.47 3.90
CA PRO A 36 0.65 5.66 3.54
C PRO A 36 0.09 6.04 2.17
N ALA A 37 -0.49 5.06 1.49
CA ALA A 37 -1.18 5.20 0.22
C ALA A 37 -2.58 4.60 0.29
N SER A 38 -3.39 4.87 -0.72
CA SER A 38 -4.70 4.27 -0.90
C SER A 38 -4.76 3.64 -2.28
N HIS A 39 -5.00 2.33 -2.32
CA HIS A 39 -5.24 1.62 -3.57
C HIS A 39 -6.74 1.75 -3.92
N PRO A 40 -7.12 2.24 -5.12
CA PRO A 40 -8.49 2.63 -5.39
C PRO A 40 -9.53 1.53 -5.19
N ARG A 41 -9.29 0.32 -5.72
CA ARG A 41 -10.21 -0.82 -5.63
C ARG A 41 -9.42 -2.12 -5.55
N PHE A 42 -9.58 -2.84 -4.45
CA PHE A 42 -8.97 -4.16 -4.26
C PHE A 42 -10.08 -5.22 -4.31
N PHE A 43 -10.21 -5.92 -5.43
CA PHE A 43 -11.17 -7.01 -5.56
C PHE A 43 -10.57 -8.36 -5.18
N LEU A 44 -11.40 -9.19 -4.54
CA LEU A 44 -11.16 -10.61 -4.29
C LEU A 44 -12.26 -11.43 -4.98
N LEU A 45 -11.87 -12.21 -5.99
CA LEU A 45 -12.72 -13.19 -6.64
C LEU A 45 -12.40 -14.59 -6.09
N LEU A 46 -13.38 -15.16 -5.38
CA LEU A 46 -13.29 -16.46 -4.71
C LEU A 46 -14.21 -17.46 -5.41
N GLY A 47 -13.70 -18.64 -5.71
CA GLY A 47 -14.49 -19.75 -6.24
C GLY A 47 -14.67 -20.84 -5.20
N PHE A 48 -15.90 -21.23 -4.90
CA PHE A 48 -16.23 -22.27 -3.93
C PHE A 48 -16.84 -23.50 -4.60
N THR A 49 -16.53 -24.69 -4.08
CA THR A 49 -17.20 -25.96 -4.41
C THR A 49 -17.49 -26.75 -3.14
N GLY A 50 -18.51 -27.61 -3.15
CA GLY A 50 -18.86 -28.46 -2.00
C GLY A 50 -20.37 -28.51 -1.77
N ALA A 51 -20.79 -28.88 -0.56
CA ALA A 51 -22.20 -29.08 -0.27
C ALA A 51 -23.03 -27.81 -0.47
N GLU A 52 -24.25 -28.00 -0.95
CA GLU A 52 -25.25 -26.95 -1.07
C GLU A 52 -25.56 -26.31 0.28
N GLY A 53 -25.83 -25.01 0.27
CA GLY A 53 -26.11 -24.24 1.47
C GLY A 53 -25.70 -22.78 1.34
N ASN A 54 -26.03 -22.01 2.37
CA ASN A 54 -25.55 -20.65 2.57
C ASN A 54 -24.44 -20.67 3.60
N TYR A 55 -23.32 -20.03 3.28
CA TYR A 55 -22.15 -20.00 4.15
C TYR A 55 -21.66 -18.57 4.34
N LYS A 56 -21.40 -18.18 5.58
CA LYS A 56 -20.78 -16.91 5.95
C LYS A 56 -19.29 -16.94 5.63
N VAL A 57 -18.82 -15.87 5.01
CA VAL A 57 -17.42 -15.66 4.67
C VAL A 57 -16.96 -14.36 5.33
N ASP A 58 -15.94 -14.46 6.16
CA ASP A 58 -15.25 -13.30 6.74
C ASP A 58 -13.84 -13.21 6.16
N ILE A 59 -13.43 -12.00 5.78
CA ILE A 59 -12.11 -11.72 5.22
C ILE A 59 -11.46 -10.63 6.06
N TYR A 60 -10.26 -10.90 6.57
CA TYR A 60 -9.45 -9.96 7.32
C TYR A 60 -8.14 -9.67 6.61
N ILE A 61 -7.72 -8.41 6.66
CA ILE A 61 -6.46 -7.96 6.13
C ILE A 61 -5.57 -7.48 7.28
N THR A 62 -4.40 -8.10 7.41
CA THR A 62 -3.37 -7.72 8.38
C THR A 62 -2.22 -7.00 7.68
N SER A 63 -1.79 -5.86 8.21
CA SER A 63 -0.67 -5.06 7.74
C SER A 63 0.69 -5.65 8.13
N PRO A 64 1.81 -5.18 7.55
CA PRO A 64 3.15 -5.68 7.87
C PRO A 64 3.56 -5.50 9.35
N ASP A 65 2.97 -4.55 10.07
CA ASP A 65 3.17 -4.34 11.51
C ASP A 65 2.21 -5.18 12.38
N GLY A 66 1.48 -6.12 11.78
CA GLY A 66 0.62 -7.08 12.49
C GLY A 66 -0.75 -6.56 12.91
N LYS A 67 -1.16 -5.37 12.44
CA LYS A 67 -2.49 -4.80 12.76
C LYS A 67 -3.53 -5.23 11.72
N GLN A 68 -4.73 -5.57 12.17
CA GLN A 68 -5.86 -5.69 11.25
C GLN A 68 -6.26 -4.30 10.75
N ILE A 69 -6.19 -4.08 9.45
CA ILE A 69 -6.44 -2.77 8.83
C ILE A 69 -7.72 -2.72 7.98
N ALA A 70 -8.28 -3.88 7.62
CA ALA A 70 -9.53 -3.96 6.89
C ALA A 70 -10.25 -5.29 7.17
N GLU A 71 -11.58 -5.27 7.06
CA GLU A 71 -12.42 -6.45 7.12
C GLU A 71 -13.57 -6.36 6.11
N LEU A 72 -14.00 -7.50 5.59
CA LEU A 72 -15.23 -7.66 4.83
C LEU A 72 -15.96 -8.92 5.28
N LYS A 73 -17.28 -8.84 5.34
CA LYS A 73 -18.17 -9.96 5.67
C LYS A 73 -19.18 -10.12 4.57
N GLY A 74 -19.48 -11.36 4.20
CA GLY A 74 -20.47 -11.69 3.19
C GLY A 74 -20.96 -13.12 3.30
N GLU A 75 -21.75 -13.53 2.33
CA GLU A 75 -22.31 -14.87 2.27
C GLU A 75 -22.13 -15.45 0.87
N VAL A 76 -21.87 -16.75 0.79
CA VAL A 76 -21.83 -17.52 -0.46
C VAL A 76 -22.93 -18.57 -0.44
N ARG A 77 -23.76 -18.59 -1.49
CA ARG A 77 -24.84 -19.56 -1.67
C ARG A 77 -24.47 -20.60 -2.72
N ILE A 78 -24.08 -21.79 -2.27
CA ILE A 78 -23.81 -22.93 -3.15
C ILE A 78 -25.14 -23.60 -3.47
N GLN A 79 -25.53 -23.56 -4.74
CA GLN A 79 -26.80 -24.12 -5.23
C GLN A 79 -26.66 -25.49 -5.90
N ASN A 80 -25.44 -25.86 -6.29
CA ASN A 80 -25.18 -27.15 -6.92
C ASN A 80 -23.73 -27.55 -6.62
N GLU A 81 -23.57 -28.71 -5.99
CA GLU A 81 -22.26 -29.23 -5.55
C GLU A 81 -21.30 -29.56 -6.70
N SER A 82 -21.80 -29.74 -7.92
CA SER A 82 -21.01 -30.01 -9.13
C SER A 82 -20.49 -28.74 -9.83
N HIS A 83 -20.91 -27.55 -9.39
CA HIS A 83 -20.54 -26.28 -10.01
C HIS A 83 -19.73 -25.40 -9.05
N VAL A 84 -18.99 -24.45 -9.64
CA VAL A 84 -18.26 -23.43 -8.88
C VAL A 84 -19.21 -22.29 -8.59
N THR A 85 -19.32 -21.91 -7.32
CA THR A 85 -20.00 -20.68 -6.90
C THR A 85 -18.97 -19.58 -6.70
N ASN A 86 -19.14 -18.46 -7.41
CA ASN A 86 -18.29 -17.28 -7.28
C ASN A 86 -18.80 -16.36 -6.18
N ALA A 87 -17.88 -15.83 -5.37
CA ALA A 87 -18.12 -14.70 -4.49
C ALA A 87 -17.11 -13.60 -4.82
N VAL A 88 -17.57 -12.35 -4.84
CA VAL A 88 -16.74 -11.18 -5.15
C VAL A 88 -16.81 -10.22 -3.98
N PHE A 89 -15.65 -9.83 -3.48
CA PHE A 89 -15.48 -8.83 -2.43
C PHE A 89 -14.66 -7.67 -2.97
N CYS A 90 -14.96 -6.45 -2.53
CA CYS A 90 -14.23 -5.25 -2.94
C CYS A 90 -13.91 -4.40 -1.71
N PHE A 91 -12.64 -4.06 -1.53
CA PHE A 91 -12.24 -2.96 -0.66
C PHE A 91 -12.05 -1.70 -1.50
N GLU A 92 -12.90 -0.70 -1.25
CA GLU A 92 -12.77 0.63 -1.84
C GLU A 92 -11.73 1.44 -1.05
N LYS A 93 -10.86 2.17 -1.74
CA LYS A 93 -9.80 3.02 -1.14
C LYS A 93 -8.94 2.27 -0.13
N PHE A 94 -8.60 1.02 -0.46
CA PHE A 94 -7.88 0.11 0.41
C PHE A 94 -6.58 0.74 0.95
N PRO A 95 -6.37 0.79 2.29
CA PRO A 95 -5.23 1.49 2.87
C PRO A 95 -3.94 0.65 2.78
N LEU A 96 -2.89 1.26 2.25
CA LEU A 96 -1.53 0.75 2.28
C LEU A 96 -0.72 1.58 3.27
N VAL A 97 -0.67 1.15 4.53
CA VAL A 97 -0.14 1.96 5.64
C VAL A 97 1.38 2.10 5.55
N ILE A 98 2.08 0.98 5.32
CA ILE A 98 3.53 0.88 5.22
C ILE A 98 3.91 -0.12 4.11
N PRO A 99 5.12 -0.01 3.52
CA PRO A 99 5.62 -1.05 2.63
C PRO A 99 5.83 -2.36 3.39
N GLY A 100 5.61 -3.49 2.72
CA GLY A 100 5.84 -4.82 3.30
C GLY A 100 4.84 -5.88 2.84
N ARG A 101 4.83 -7.01 3.56
CA ARG A 101 3.92 -8.13 3.33
C ARG A 101 2.64 -7.94 4.11
N TYR A 102 1.52 -7.94 3.41
CA TYR A 102 0.18 -7.97 3.96
C TYR A 102 -0.38 -9.39 3.87
N THR A 103 -1.34 -9.69 4.74
CA THR A 103 -1.92 -11.02 4.86
C THR A 103 -3.43 -10.97 4.76
N ILE A 104 -3.99 -11.74 3.85
CA ILE A 104 -5.43 -11.91 3.62
C ILE A 104 -5.81 -13.23 4.29
N THR A 105 -6.64 -13.16 5.33
CA THR A 105 -7.14 -14.34 6.05
C THR A 105 -8.61 -14.51 5.76
N ILE A 106 -9.02 -15.71 5.35
CA ILE A 106 -10.40 -16.04 4.99
C ILE A 106 -10.93 -17.06 5.98
N PHE A 107 -12.12 -16.79 6.51
CA PHE A 107 -12.87 -17.68 7.38
C PHE A 107 -14.19 -18.08 6.72
N LEU A 108 -14.62 -19.31 6.95
CA LEU A 108 -15.89 -19.85 6.48
C LEU A 108 -16.66 -20.44 7.66
N GLU A 109 -17.82 -19.86 7.99
CA GLU A 109 -18.56 -20.20 9.21
C GLU A 109 -17.71 -20.06 10.49
N GLY A 110 -16.85 -19.04 10.54
CA GLY A 110 -15.98 -18.76 11.68
C GLY A 110 -14.72 -19.62 11.77
N ASP A 111 -14.58 -20.68 10.97
CA ASP A 111 -13.34 -21.46 10.93
C ASP A 111 -12.39 -20.94 9.86
N PHE A 112 -11.09 -21.00 10.15
CA PHE A 112 -10.03 -20.68 9.21
C PHE A 112 -10.16 -21.53 7.93
N LEU A 113 -10.22 -20.87 6.77
CA LEU A 113 -10.28 -21.51 5.47
C LEU A 113 -8.94 -21.45 4.74
N ALA A 114 -8.37 -20.25 4.60
CA ALA A 114 -7.15 -20.02 3.84
C ALA A 114 -6.48 -18.70 4.20
N GLU A 115 -5.19 -18.60 3.86
CA GLU A 115 -4.40 -17.38 3.99
C GLU A 115 -3.60 -17.13 2.70
N TYR A 116 -3.59 -15.88 2.23
CA TYR A 116 -2.85 -15.47 1.04
C TYR A 116 -2.06 -14.18 1.30
N PRO A 117 -0.78 -14.10 0.89
CA PRO A 117 -0.02 -12.87 0.99
C PRO A 117 -0.19 -11.98 -0.24
N PHE A 118 -0.05 -10.67 -0.03
CA PHE A 118 0.31 -9.73 -1.10
C PHE A 118 1.34 -8.73 -0.56
N PHE A 119 1.99 -8.00 -1.45
CA PHE A 119 3.02 -7.04 -1.08
C PHE A 119 2.63 -5.63 -1.44
N ALA A 120 2.97 -4.67 -0.59
CA ALA A 120 3.02 -3.26 -0.97
C ALA A 120 4.48 -2.84 -1.03
N ARG A 121 4.94 -2.32 -2.16
CA ARG A 121 6.36 -1.97 -2.36
C ARG A 121 6.52 -0.59 -2.96
N PRO A 122 7.63 0.11 -2.65
CA PRO A 122 8.06 1.18 -3.53
C PRO A 122 8.40 0.61 -4.92
N PRO A 123 8.18 1.38 -6.01
CA PRO A 123 8.55 0.93 -7.35
C PRO A 123 10.07 0.86 -7.56
N PHE A 124 10.84 1.52 -6.71
CA PHE A 124 12.30 1.56 -6.74
C PHE A 124 12.87 1.42 -5.33
N ASP A 125 14.01 0.74 -5.22
CA ASP A 125 14.71 0.58 -3.96
C ASP A 125 15.40 1.88 -3.52
N ALA A 126 15.56 2.05 -2.21
CA ALA A 126 16.39 3.13 -1.67
C ALA A 126 17.85 2.88 -2.05
N GLN A 127 18.47 3.84 -2.73
CA GLN A 127 19.87 3.75 -3.12
C GLN A 127 20.75 4.48 -2.11
N ASN A 128 21.69 3.74 -1.51
CA ASN A 128 22.82 4.35 -0.81
C ASN A 128 23.79 4.89 -1.86
N ARG A 129 24.03 6.20 -1.86
CA ARG A 129 24.88 6.87 -2.85
C ARG A 129 26.09 7.48 -2.17
N THR A 130 27.26 7.27 -2.76
CA THR A 130 28.51 7.92 -2.39
C THR A 130 28.46 9.43 -2.73
N PRO A 131 29.29 10.26 -2.07
CA PRO A 131 29.39 11.68 -2.41
C PRO A 131 29.73 11.94 -3.90
N GLU A 132 30.54 11.08 -4.50
CA GLU A 132 30.94 11.16 -5.91
C GLU A 132 29.75 10.88 -6.85
N GLU A 133 28.95 9.85 -6.55
CA GLU A 133 27.71 9.55 -7.30
C GLU A 133 26.69 10.68 -7.18
N ILE A 134 26.55 11.27 -5.98
CA ILE A 134 25.68 12.43 -5.76
C ILE A 134 26.17 13.60 -6.63
N ALA A 135 27.47 13.88 -6.65
CA ALA A 135 28.04 14.96 -7.46
C ALA A 135 27.79 14.77 -8.96
N GLU A 136 27.85 13.53 -9.46
CA GLU A 136 27.53 13.22 -10.86
C GLU A 136 26.04 13.39 -11.15
N LEU A 137 25.17 12.89 -10.28
CA LEU A 137 23.72 13.07 -10.40
C LEU A 137 23.33 14.54 -10.38
N MET A 138 23.98 15.37 -9.57
CA MET A 138 23.67 16.81 -9.49
C MET A 138 23.90 17.57 -10.81
N LYS A 139 24.74 17.04 -11.72
CA LYS A 139 24.94 17.57 -13.08
C LYS A 139 23.74 17.33 -13.98
N ARG A 140 22.91 16.34 -13.67
CA ARG A 140 21.73 16.00 -14.45
C ARG A 140 20.58 16.98 -14.17
N PRO A 141 19.92 17.53 -15.22
CA PRO A 141 18.79 18.42 -15.05
C PRO A 141 17.46 17.66 -14.87
N ASP A 142 17.39 16.41 -15.29
CA ASP A 142 16.17 15.59 -15.35
C ASP A 142 15.82 14.91 -14.01
N ILE A 143 16.66 15.05 -12.98
CA ILE A 143 16.47 14.39 -11.69
C ILE A 143 15.76 15.28 -10.66
N VAL A 144 15.21 14.64 -9.64
CA VAL A 144 14.67 15.30 -8.45
C VAL A 144 15.82 15.60 -7.48
N LYS A 145 16.20 16.87 -7.35
CA LYS A 145 17.32 17.30 -6.48
C LYS A 145 16.92 17.45 -5.01
N SER A 146 15.65 17.76 -4.77
CA SER A 146 15.09 17.94 -3.44
C SER A 146 13.62 17.57 -3.42
N ALA A 147 13.13 17.10 -2.29
CA ALA A 147 11.73 16.79 -2.06
C ALA A 147 11.25 17.46 -0.77
N THR A 148 10.00 17.92 -0.75
CA THR A 148 9.39 18.54 0.42
C THR A 148 8.12 17.81 0.83
N ALA A 149 7.86 17.75 2.14
CA ALA A 149 6.60 17.26 2.66
C ALA A 149 6.17 18.05 3.90
N GLU A 150 4.86 18.15 4.08
CA GLU A 150 4.24 18.82 5.22
C GLU A 150 3.77 17.79 6.23
N VAL A 151 4.05 18.06 7.51
CA VAL A 151 3.69 17.20 8.63
C VAL A 151 2.97 18.04 9.65
N SER A 152 1.80 17.58 10.09
CA SER A 152 1.06 18.21 11.18
C SER A 152 1.33 17.47 12.48
N CYS A 153 1.58 18.20 13.57
CA CYS A 153 1.69 17.61 14.89
C CYS A 153 0.34 16.97 15.28
N PRO A 154 0.30 15.69 15.67
CA PRO A 154 -0.96 15.02 16.01
C PRO A 154 -1.61 15.55 17.30
N LYS A 155 -0.85 16.27 18.15
CA LYS A 155 -1.37 16.80 19.43
C LYS A 155 -1.91 18.23 19.31
N CYS A 156 -1.17 19.14 18.66
CA CYS A 156 -1.51 20.57 18.62
C CYS A 156 -1.80 21.09 17.22
N GLY A 157 -1.69 20.26 16.18
CA GLY A 157 -1.97 20.65 14.79
C GLY A 157 -0.92 21.54 14.13
N THR A 158 0.15 21.92 14.83
CA THR A 158 1.23 22.75 14.26
C THR A 158 1.83 22.08 13.02
N GLN A 159 1.92 22.83 11.92
CA GLN A 159 2.45 22.36 10.65
C GLN A 159 3.94 22.62 10.52
N TYR A 160 4.66 21.63 9.99
CA TYR A 160 6.08 21.68 9.68
C TYR A 160 6.28 21.28 8.24
N ARG A 161 7.01 22.10 7.48
CA ARG A 161 7.44 21.77 6.12
C ARG A 161 8.88 21.27 6.17
N PHE A 162 9.10 20.00 5.89
CA PHE A 162 10.42 19.40 5.81
C PHE A 162 10.92 19.32 4.38
N GLN A 163 12.21 19.55 4.18
CA GLN A 163 12.90 19.38 2.92
C GLN A 163 14.01 18.33 3.07
N TYR A 164 14.07 17.40 2.13
CA TYR A 164 15.13 16.42 1.97
C TYR A 164 15.86 16.69 0.66
N ASN A 165 17.19 16.83 0.73
CA ASN A 165 18.03 17.12 -0.43
C ASN A 165 18.83 15.88 -0.81
N LEU A 166 19.05 15.69 -2.12
CA LEU A 166 19.97 14.68 -2.62
C LEU A 166 21.40 14.95 -2.14
N ASP A 167 21.83 16.22 -2.18
CA ASP A 167 23.06 16.68 -1.55
C ASP A 167 22.75 17.20 -0.13
N PRO A 168 23.24 16.54 0.94
CA PRO A 168 23.03 16.96 2.32
C PRO A 168 23.57 18.37 2.64
N ARG A 169 24.48 18.90 1.82
CA ARG A 169 25.07 20.25 1.99
C ARG A 169 24.25 21.33 1.31
N ALA A 170 23.27 20.97 0.47
CA ALA A 170 22.45 21.93 -0.22
C ALA A 170 21.56 22.72 0.76
N PRO A 171 21.33 24.03 0.52
CA PRO A 171 20.48 24.84 1.38
C PRO A 171 19.01 24.38 1.33
N VAL A 172 18.27 24.71 2.38
CA VAL A 172 16.82 24.52 2.43
C VAL A 172 16.09 25.77 1.94
N ALA A 173 14.94 25.58 1.29
CA ALA A 173 14.13 26.69 0.81
C ALA A 173 13.56 27.50 1.99
N PRO A 174 13.33 28.83 1.82
CA PRO A 174 12.69 29.65 2.85
C PRO A 174 11.37 29.04 3.34
N GLY A 175 11.17 29.03 4.66
CA GLY A 175 9.97 28.43 5.29
C GLY A 175 9.98 26.91 5.39
N SER A 176 11.05 26.23 4.97
CA SER A 176 11.25 24.79 5.16
C SER A 176 12.34 24.52 6.19
N LEU A 177 12.20 23.40 6.91
CA LEU A 177 13.20 22.84 7.79
C LEU A 177 13.94 21.71 7.06
N ALA A 178 15.24 21.59 7.28
CA ALA A 178 15.95 20.36 6.89
C ALA A 178 15.32 19.19 7.64
N LEU A 179 15.10 18.06 6.95
CA LEU A 179 14.62 16.85 7.60
C LEU A 179 15.65 16.42 8.67
N PRO A 180 15.33 16.55 9.98
CA PRO A 180 16.30 16.33 11.05
C PRO A 180 16.78 14.87 11.04
N PRO A 181 17.97 14.53 11.56
CA PRO A 181 18.39 13.14 11.69
C PRO A 181 17.54 12.38 12.72
N GLY A 182 17.49 11.04 12.61
CA GLY A 182 16.78 10.16 13.54
C GLY A 182 15.33 9.82 13.15
N GLU A 183 14.66 9.09 14.03
CA GLU A 183 13.31 8.55 13.82
C GLU A 183 12.20 9.50 14.29
N PHE A 184 12.51 10.45 15.17
CA PHE A 184 11.52 11.34 15.79
C PHE A 184 11.94 12.80 15.69
N PHE A 185 10.94 13.67 15.61
CA PHE A 185 11.09 15.11 15.76
C PHE A 185 10.21 15.62 16.90
N ALA A 186 10.81 16.37 17.83
CA ALA A 186 10.07 17.01 18.90
C ALA A 186 9.36 18.27 18.38
N CYS A 187 8.04 18.29 18.48
CA CYS A 187 7.24 19.45 18.12
C CYS A 187 7.66 20.69 18.93
N ALA A 188 8.13 21.73 18.24
CA ALA A 188 8.55 22.98 18.87
C ALA A 188 7.44 23.69 19.67
N ALA A 189 6.16 23.41 19.39
CA ALA A 189 5.02 24.04 20.08
C ALA A 189 4.59 23.29 21.36
N CYS A 190 4.65 21.96 21.39
CA CYS A 190 4.07 21.18 22.50
C CYS A 190 4.93 20.01 23.00
N GLY A 191 6.12 19.81 22.45
CA GLY A 191 7.06 18.75 22.83
C GLY A 191 6.68 17.33 22.40
N THR A 192 5.58 17.16 21.67
CA THR A 192 5.16 15.83 21.18
C THR A 192 6.18 15.26 20.20
N HIS A 193 6.55 13.99 20.37
CA HIS A 193 7.41 13.28 19.44
C HIS A 193 6.62 12.86 18.20
N ILE A 194 7.01 13.38 17.05
CA ILE A 194 6.42 13.09 15.75
C ILE A 194 7.30 12.05 15.05
N PRO A 195 6.77 10.87 14.69
CA PRO A 195 7.55 9.88 13.95
C PRO A 195 7.83 10.37 12.53
N LEU A 196 9.09 10.29 12.10
CA LEU A 196 9.57 10.73 10.79
C LEU A 196 10.08 9.58 9.91
N THR A 197 10.10 8.34 10.39
CA THR A 197 10.66 7.19 9.65
C THR A 197 10.02 7.04 8.27
N GLN A 198 8.69 6.96 8.21
CA GLN A 198 7.98 6.80 6.93
C GLN A 198 8.15 8.02 6.00
N LEU A 199 8.15 9.22 6.59
CA LEU A 199 8.38 10.46 5.84
C LEU A 199 9.77 10.47 5.20
N ARG A 200 10.79 10.08 5.97
CA ARG A 200 12.17 10.00 5.48
C ARG A 200 12.28 9.02 4.33
N GLU A 201 11.74 7.82 4.48
CA GLU A 201 11.77 6.80 3.43
C GLU A 201 11.11 7.29 2.14
N ASN A 202 9.94 7.93 2.26
CA ASN A 202 9.23 8.52 1.13
C ASN A 202 10.11 9.55 0.40
N LEU A 203 10.66 10.52 1.14
CA LEU A 203 11.46 11.59 0.55
C LEU A 203 12.79 11.08 -0.01
N SER A 204 13.44 10.12 0.65
CA SER A 204 14.73 9.57 0.21
C SER A 204 14.60 8.74 -1.07
N ARG A 205 13.46 8.09 -1.29
CA ARG A 205 13.21 7.29 -2.51
C ARG A 205 13.01 8.16 -3.75
N ILE A 206 12.45 9.35 -3.59
CA ILE A 206 12.14 10.23 -4.73
C ILE A 206 13.27 11.20 -5.08
N VAL A 207 14.27 11.40 -4.23
CA VAL A 207 15.43 12.22 -4.61
C VAL A 207 16.48 11.39 -5.38
N GLY A 208 17.05 11.99 -6.42
CA GLY A 208 18.02 11.35 -7.30
C GLY A 208 17.43 10.46 -8.39
N VAL A 209 16.10 10.30 -8.45
CA VAL A 209 15.42 9.62 -9.56
C VAL A 209 14.99 10.63 -10.64
N PRO A 210 14.81 10.21 -11.90
CA PRO A 210 14.25 11.05 -12.96
C PRO A 210 12.86 11.59 -12.60
N GLN A 211 12.60 12.86 -12.92
CA GLN A 211 11.30 13.51 -12.68
C GLN A 211 10.14 12.80 -13.41
N SER A 212 10.43 12.19 -14.56
CA SER A 212 9.45 11.40 -15.33
C SER A 212 8.92 10.20 -14.54
N TRP A 213 9.68 9.65 -13.59
CA TRP A 213 9.23 8.52 -12.77
C TRP A 213 8.15 8.91 -11.75
N LEU A 214 8.07 10.20 -11.40
CA LEU A 214 7.06 10.70 -10.47
C LEU A 214 5.69 10.92 -11.12
N GLN A 215 5.62 10.88 -12.46
CA GLN A 215 4.35 11.07 -13.19
C GLN A 215 3.50 9.78 -13.24
N GLY A 216 3.94 8.71 -12.56
CA GLY A 216 3.30 7.39 -12.56
C GLY A 216 3.44 6.66 -13.90
N PRO A 217 3.19 5.34 -13.96
CA PRO A 217 2.97 4.68 -15.23
C PRO A 217 1.73 5.32 -15.89
N PRO A 218 1.71 5.54 -17.22
CA PRO A 218 0.47 5.91 -17.90
C PRO A 218 -0.55 4.78 -17.71
N GLY A 219 -1.58 5.03 -16.89
CA GLY A 219 -2.71 4.12 -16.68
C GLY A 219 -2.62 3.31 -15.39
N HIS A 220 -3.12 3.90 -14.30
CA HIS A 220 -3.83 3.21 -13.22
C HIS A 220 -5.15 3.95 -12.98
#